data_AF-A0A3M6U8H0-F1
#
_entry.id   AF-A0A3M6U8H0-F1
#
_cell.length_a   1.000
_cell.length_b   1.000
_cell.length_c   1.000
_cell.angle_alpha   90.00
_cell.angle_beta   90.00
_cell.angle_gamma   90.00
#
_symmetry.space_group_name_H-M   'P 1'
#
loop_
_entity.id
_entity.type
_entity.pdbx_description
1 polymer ?
#
loop_
_entity_poly.entity_id
_entity_poly.type
_entity_poly.pdbx_seq_one_letter_code
_entity_poly.pdbx_strand_id
1 'polypeptide(L)'
;MSVWIESLSRSQFEVCLRESRTFDGPHRNLVVNWMAYVNHPSSWGAEESSEVVFSEYETPNARNSHALCEEVTKSYFRVCIKDDAGYGGQRENINVNYLVIGAFFNNSVKCLLSADLEPCGNVSCEYHSHCVALGPQQVICRCESSCPSFEEQVCASNGRTFRNLCLLEKEICTTRGNYSYIHPGSCKGIRSFPLQKGRHKFRNVPSWAEDQCESITFDPFIFYPHKKIYVQLTVNHFNYSDPAIVHEATAPWVESVNTTQFTACVTRAGRNDYPSDSFADVDWVAYQGAPSGGVAGEEKFSRWWTGTSCQTITLPSGKFLASPTVIVTAEHYRSGLKHDATSVWLEDVSASSFKICLREFQNFAGVHDDISVNWLAFDSLQRPLFREHNDVSFQNNASPVKNHNFAFCKDVSFIGNYSKSPTVLLTAKHSTSGGNAAAECNGIVSWIEYISTSGFRICVKEVFVNRFDPLTVSYAVLAGGATYVRKDGPTIRGTATDEFLPVIPGYKWNDVNCTDCHKFTCKK
;
A
#
# COMPACT_ATOMS: atom_id res chain seq x y z
N MET A 1 25.71 11.61 -5.93
CA MET A 1 27.13 11.84 -6.23
C MET A 1 27.19 12.84 -7.36
N SER A 2 27.88 13.96 -7.16
CA SER A 2 28.13 14.99 -8.17
C SER A 2 29.30 14.56 -9.06
N VAL A 3 29.22 14.83 -10.36
CA VAL A 3 30.25 14.49 -11.36
C VAL A 3 30.59 15.73 -12.18
N TRP A 4 31.87 16.02 -12.36
CA TRP A 4 32.32 17.11 -13.24
C TRP A 4 33.70 16.80 -13.85
N ILE A 5 34.11 17.61 -14.82
CA ILE A 5 35.38 17.45 -15.54
C ILE A 5 36.33 18.59 -15.16
N GLU A 6 37.60 18.28 -14.92
CA GLU A 6 38.69 19.24 -14.72
C GLU A 6 39.84 18.99 -15.69
N SER A 7 40.71 20.00 -15.85
CA SER A 7 41.96 19.90 -16.63
C SER A 7 41.77 19.39 -18.08
N LEU A 8 40.70 19.84 -18.75
CA LEU A 8 40.37 19.43 -20.12
C LEU A 8 41.43 19.90 -21.14
N SER A 9 41.95 18.97 -21.92
CA SER A 9 42.86 19.20 -23.04
C SER A 9 42.46 18.36 -24.26
N ARG A 10 43.21 18.47 -25.36
CA ARG A 10 42.95 17.66 -26.57
C ARG A 10 43.20 16.15 -26.39
N SER A 11 43.95 15.75 -25.36
CA SER A 11 44.38 14.35 -25.17
C SER A 11 44.02 13.75 -23.82
N GLN A 12 43.67 14.58 -22.84
CA GLN A 12 43.37 14.14 -21.48
C GLN A 12 42.36 15.08 -20.82
N PHE A 13 41.59 14.55 -19.89
CA PHE A 13 40.74 15.26 -18.96
C PHE A 13 40.63 14.45 -17.67
N GLU A 14 40.32 15.12 -16.57
CA GLU A 14 40.11 14.49 -15.27
C GLU A 14 38.61 14.45 -14.95
N VAL A 15 38.15 13.35 -14.34
CA VAL A 15 36.76 13.21 -13.90
C VAL A 15 36.73 13.24 -12.39
N CYS A 16 36.05 14.23 -11.84
CA CYS A 16 35.90 14.42 -10.42
C CYS A 16 34.53 13.91 -9.95
N LEU A 17 34.52 13.20 -8.82
CA LEU A 17 33.33 12.62 -8.19
C LEU A 17 33.29 13.06 -6.73
N ARG A 18 32.15 13.59 -6.29
CA ARG A 18 31.93 13.92 -4.87
C ARG A 18 30.59 13.41 -4.39
N GLU A 19 30.62 12.67 -3.30
CA GLU A 19 29.43 12.22 -2.60
C GLU A 19 28.75 13.41 -1.89
N SER A 20 27.42 13.43 -1.87
CA SER A 20 26.68 14.46 -1.14
C SER A 20 26.60 14.04 0.32
N ARG A 21 26.79 14.98 1.26
CA ARG A 21 26.82 14.74 2.71
C ARG A 21 25.55 14.08 3.30
N THR A 22 24.48 13.93 2.52
CA THR A 22 23.20 13.31 2.93
C THR A 22 23.15 11.79 2.74
N PHE A 23 24.04 11.23 1.92
CA PHE A 23 24.12 9.80 1.69
C PHE A 23 25.58 9.41 1.90
N ASP A 24 25.93 8.89 3.09
CA ASP A 24 27.25 8.29 3.34
C ASP A 24 27.08 6.77 3.29
N GLY A 25 27.66 6.11 2.28
CA GLY A 25 27.63 4.65 2.15
C GLY A 25 28.81 4.09 1.33
N PRO A 26 29.19 2.82 1.53
CA PRO A 26 30.28 2.22 0.77
C PRO A 26 29.90 2.02 -0.70
N HIS A 27 30.63 2.66 -1.63
CA HIS A 27 30.47 2.45 -3.07
C HIS A 27 31.41 1.35 -3.60
N ARG A 28 30.91 0.52 -4.51
CA ARG A 28 31.73 -0.42 -5.31
C ARG A 28 31.29 -0.35 -6.78
N ASN A 29 32.25 -0.49 -7.69
CA ASN A 29 32.03 -0.53 -9.15
C ASN A 29 31.40 0.74 -9.75
N LEU A 30 31.81 1.93 -9.31
CA LEU A 30 31.38 3.17 -9.96
C LEU A 30 31.97 3.26 -11.37
N VAL A 31 31.12 3.52 -12.36
CA VAL A 31 31.49 3.69 -13.76
C VAL A 31 30.96 5.04 -14.24
N VAL A 32 31.84 5.85 -14.82
CA VAL A 32 31.47 7.11 -15.46
C VAL A 32 31.56 6.94 -16.97
N ASN A 33 30.44 7.11 -17.66
CA ASN A 33 30.40 7.16 -19.11
C ASN A 33 30.75 8.57 -19.57
N TRP A 34 31.62 8.68 -20.58
CA TRP A 34 32.07 9.96 -21.11
C TRP A 34 32.10 9.93 -22.64
N MET A 35 31.99 11.11 -23.23
CA MET A 35 32.05 11.32 -24.67
C MET A 35 32.77 12.64 -24.93
N ALA A 36 33.70 12.65 -25.89
CA ALA A 36 34.42 13.85 -26.32
C ALA A 36 34.34 13.97 -27.85
N TYR A 37 34.00 15.16 -28.35
CA TYR A 37 33.89 15.44 -29.78
C TYR A 37 34.27 16.90 -30.06
N VAL A 38 34.78 17.16 -31.27
CA VAL A 38 35.00 18.53 -31.77
C VAL A 38 33.88 18.93 -32.72
N ASN A 39 33.51 18.01 -33.62
CA ASN A 39 32.33 18.08 -34.45
C ASN A 39 31.55 16.77 -34.25
N HIS A 40 30.22 16.85 -34.12
CA HIS A 40 29.40 15.65 -34.01
C HIS A 40 29.23 15.01 -35.40
N PRO A 41 29.43 13.69 -35.56
CA PRO A 41 29.13 12.96 -36.80
C PRO A 41 27.70 13.18 -37.26
N SER A 42 27.49 13.32 -38.57
CA SER A 42 26.14 13.42 -39.15
C SER A 42 25.26 12.20 -38.84
N SER A 43 25.88 11.05 -38.55
CA SER A 43 25.20 9.82 -38.12
C SER A 43 24.57 9.88 -36.73
N TRP A 44 24.89 10.88 -35.90
CA TRP A 44 24.32 11.02 -34.56
C TRP A 44 22.93 11.65 -34.56
N GLY A 45 22.47 12.21 -35.68
CA GLY A 45 21.21 12.95 -35.73
C GLY A 45 21.18 14.16 -34.77
N ALA A 46 22.36 14.68 -34.43
CA ALA A 46 22.51 15.87 -33.62
C ALA A 46 22.24 17.11 -34.48
N GLU A 47 21.33 17.97 -34.01
CA GLU A 47 20.94 19.22 -34.67
C GLU A 47 21.65 20.44 -34.11
N GLU A 48 22.14 20.33 -32.87
CA GLU A 48 22.77 21.42 -32.16
C GLU A 48 23.69 20.90 -31.05
N SER A 49 24.86 21.50 -30.96
CA SER A 49 25.70 21.44 -29.77
C SER A 49 26.10 22.85 -29.41
N SER A 50 25.90 23.24 -28.17
CA SER A 50 26.31 24.55 -27.69
C SER A 50 26.65 24.48 -26.21
N GLU A 51 27.02 25.63 -25.67
CA GLU A 51 27.47 25.80 -24.30
C GLU A 51 26.58 26.83 -23.60
N VAL A 52 26.18 26.51 -22.37
CA VAL A 52 25.57 27.49 -21.44
C VAL A 52 26.66 27.92 -20.47
N VAL A 53 26.92 29.22 -20.40
CA VAL A 53 27.93 29.79 -19.51
C VAL A 53 27.22 30.51 -18.37
N PHE A 54 27.47 30.05 -17.14
CA PHE A 54 27.04 30.75 -15.93
C PHE A 54 28.19 31.62 -15.44
N SER A 55 27.99 32.93 -15.44
CA SER A 55 29.04 33.87 -15.04
C SER A 55 29.35 33.78 -13.54
N GLU A 56 30.59 34.06 -13.14
CA GLU A 56 31.00 34.24 -11.76
C GLU A 56 30.17 35.29 -10.98
N TYR A 57 29.60 36.29 -11.67
CA TYR A 57 28.85 37.40 -11.06
C TYR A 57 27.35 37.14 -10.89
N GLU A 58 26.79 36.07 -11.45
CA GLU A 58 25.35 35.80 -11.34
C GLU A 58 24.96 35.40 -9.90
N THR A 59 23.76 35.75 -9.45
CA THR A 59 23.32 35.42 -8.08
C THR A 59 22.11 34.48 -8.12
N PRO A 60 22.17 33.32 -7.43
CA PRO A 60 21.06 32.37 -7.44
C PRO A 60 19.80 32.95 -6.77
N ASN A 61 18.65 32.78 -7.43
CA ASN A 61 17.38 33.36 -7.00
C ASN A 61 16.59 32.40 -6.10
N ALA A 62 15.97 32.92 -5.04
CA ALA A 62 15.04 32.18 -4.16
C ALA A 62 13.88 31.53 -4.94
N ARG A 63 13.42 32.15 -6.04
CA ARG A 63 12.36 31.59 -6.90
C ARG A 63 12.73 30.26 -7.55
N ASN A 64 14.03 30.01 -7.76
CA ASN A 64 14.57 28.78 -8.32
C ASN A 64 15.23 27.89 -7.24
N SER A 65 14.74 27.93 -6.00
CA SER A 65 15.30 27.15 -4.89
C SER A 65 16.81 27.38 -4.69
N HIS A 66 17.26 28.63 -4.87
CA HIS A 66 18.66 29.03 -4.75
C HIS A 66 19.59 28.41 -5.82
N ALA A 67 19.05 28.09 -7.00
CA ALA A 67 19.80 27.68 -8.19
C ALA A 67 19.91 28.81 -9.23
N LEU A 68 20.97 28.80 -10.03
CA LEU A 68 21.11 29.58 -11.26
C LEU A 68 20.53 28.76 -12.40
N CYS A 69 19.67 29.34 -13.21
CA CYS A 69 19.00 28.62 -14.29
C CYS A 69 18.95 29.45 -15.55
N GLU A 70 19.36 28.85 -16.67
CA GLU A 70 19.30 29.43 -18.01
C GLU A 70 18.35 28.63 -18.89
N GLU A 71 17.60 29.34 -19.73
CA GLU A 71 16.66 28.73 -20.68
C GLU A 71 17.34 28.54 -22.04
N VAL A 72 17.18 27.34 -22.61
CA VAL A 72 17.84 26.94 -23.85
C VAL A 72 16.79 26.51 -24.89
N THR A 73 17.01 26.86 -26.15
CA THR A 73 16.17 26.44 -27.29
C THR A 73 17.07 25.76 -28.33
N LYS A 74 16.72 24.58 -28.90
CA LYS A 74 15.75 24.42 -30.01
C LYS A 74 14.54 23.51 -29.74
N SER A 75 13.97 23.51 -28.53
CA SER A 75 12.51 23.42 -28.28
C SER A 75 12.17 23.36 -26.77
N TYR A 76 12.80 24.29 -26.05
CA TYR A 76 12.63 24.58 -24.63
C TYR A 76 13.06 23.48 -23.65
N PHE A 77 14.24 23.68 -23.08
CA PHE A 77 14.65 23.05 -21.82
C PHE A 77 15.39 24.08 -20.97
N ARG A 78 15.49 23.82 -19.66
CA ARG A 78 16.14 24.71 -18.70
C ARG A 78 17.32 23.99 -18.05
N VAL A 79 18.48 24.61 -18.08
CA VAL A 79 19.69 24.13 -17.41
C VAL A 79 19.82 24.88 -16.10
N CYS A 80 19.93 24.15 -14.98
CA CYS A 80 20.10 24.75 -13.66
C CYS A 80 21.34 24.21 -12.94
N ILE A 81 22.11 25.10 -12.32
CA ILE A 81 23.23 24.75 -11.44
C ILE A 81 22.97 25.24 -10.02
N LYS A 82 23.41 24.46 -9.03
CA LYS A 82 23.32 24.80 -7.62
C LYS A 82 24.62 24.41 -6.93
N ASP A 83 25.17 25.36 -6.18
CA ASP A 83 26.40 25.15 -5.42
C ASP A 83 26.10 24.40 -4.11
N ASP A 84 26.89 23.37 -3.82
CA ASP A 84 26.84 22.57 -2.58
C ASP A 84 27.56 23.29 -1.42
N ALA A 85 28.45 24.24 -1.70
CA ALA A 85 29.30 24.89 -0.70
C ALA A 85 28.62 26.05 0.07
N GLY A 86 27.38 26.41 -0.27
CA GLY A 86 26.68 27.53 0.36
C GLY A 86 27.16 28.90 -0.16
N TYR A 87 26.30 29.90 -0.01
CA TYR A 87 26.50 31.24 -0.54
C TYR A 87 27.78 31.92 -0.02
N GLY A 88 28.69 32.34 -0.92
CA GLY A 88 29.74 33.32 -0.60
C GLY A 88 31.17 33.04 -1.08
N GLY A 89 31.44 31.92 -1.76
CA GLY A 89 32.73 31.68 -2.41
C GLY A 89 32.86 32.41 -3.75
N GLN A 90 34.04 32.92 -4.09
CA GLN A 90 34.35 33.25 -5.49
C GLN A 90 34.29 31.96 -6.31
N ARG A 91 33.47 31.94 -7.35
CA ARG A 91 33.40 30.86 -8.33
C ARG A 91 33.94 31.37 -9.65
N GLU A 92 34.64 30.54 -10.40
CA GLU A 92 34.96 30.84 -11.79
C GLU A 92 33.72 30.62 -12.68
N ASN A 93 33.77 31.03 -13.94
CA ASN A 93 32.69 30.77 -14.89
C ASN A 93 32.46 29.26 -15.05
N ILE A 94 31.20 28.83 -14.97
CA ILE A 94 30.83 27.42 -15.12
C ILE A 94 30.23 27.22 -16.51
N ASN A 95 30.87 26.33 -17.26
CA ASN A 95 30.48 26.02 -18.63
C ASN A 95 29.78 24.66 -18.68
N VAL A 96 28.53 24.64 -19.15
CA VAL A 96 27.73 23.43 -19.33
C VAL A 96 27.54 23.17 -20.81
N ASN A 97 28.23 22.16 -21.32
CA ASN A 97 28.09 21.71 -22.71
C ASN A 97 26.84 20.84 -22.87
N TYR A 98 26.05 21.09 -23.92
CA TYR A 98 24.89 20.28 -24.25
C TYR A 98 24.88 19.88 -25.74
N LEU A 99 24.20 18.76 -26.02
CA LEU A 99 24.00 18.21 -27.36
C LEU A 99 22.52 17.85 -27.52
N VAL A 100 21.86 18.41 -28.53
CA VAL A 100 20.46 18.14 -28.89
C VAL A 100 20.41 17.14 -30.04
N ILE A 101 19.70 16.03 -29.83
CA ILE A 101 19.54 14.94 -30.80
C ILE A 101 18.06 14.75 -31.13
N GLY A 102 17.68 14.82 -32.42
CA GLY A 102 16.30 14.64 -32.92
C GLY A 102 16.00 15.47 -34.17
N ALA A 103 15.03 15.12 -35.03
CA ALA A 103 14.74 15.85 -36.27
C ALA A 103 13.33 16.50 -36.26
N PHE A 104 13.21 17.69 -36.87
CA PHE A 104 11.97 18.46 -36.90
C PHE A 104 10.97 17.93 -37.94
N PHE A 105 9.74 17.60 -37.52
CA PHE A 105 8.59 17.43 -38.42
C PHE A 105 7.36 18.18 -37.86
N ASN A 106 6.79 19.11 -38.64
CA ASN A 106 5.57 19.87 -38.33
C ASN A 106 5.50 20.52 -36.93
N ASN A 107 6.44 21.43 -36.61
CA ASN A 107 6.44 22.25 -35.38
C ASN A 107 6.29 21.44 -34.07
N SER A 108 6.64 20.16 -34.09
CA SER A 108 6.58 19.23 -32.97
C SER A 108 7.95 18.58 -32.81
N VAL A 109 8.48 18.57 -31.59
CA VAL A 109 9.71 17.85 -31.26
C VAL A 109 9.38 16.36 -31.27
N LYS A 110 9.68 15.69 -32.36
CA LYS A 110 9.78 14.24 -32.32
C LYS A 110 11.23 13.95 -31.96
N CYS A 111 11.47 13.42 -30.75
CA CYS A 111 12.77 12.84 -30.41
C CYS A 111 13.02 11.70 -31.41
N LEU A 112 13.64 12.02 -32.55
CA LEU A 112 14.17 11.05 -33.49
C LEU A 112 15.53 10.64 -32.93
N LEU A 113 15.49 9.78 -31.90
CA LEU A 113 16.43 8.67 -31.90
C LEU A 113 16.28 8.05 -33.29
N SER A 114 17.39 7.89 -34.02
CA SER A 114 17.34 7.42 -35.40
C SER A 114 16.37 6.25 -35.52
N ALA A 115 15.67 6.17 -36.66
CA ALA A 115 14.86 5.00 -36.99
C ALA A 115 15.68 3.69 -37.09
N ASP A 116 16.99 3.73 -36.74
CA ASP A 116 17.92 2.61 -36.69
C ASP A 116 18.56 2.39 -35.29
N LEU A 117 18.14 3.12 -34.24
CA LEU A 117 18.65 2.98 -32.86
C LEU A 117 17.51 2.86 -31.83
N GLU A 118 16.53 2.01 -32.11
CA GLU A 118 15.91 1.22 -31.04
C GLU A 118 16.60 -0.16 -31.04
N PRO A 119 17.70 -0.35 -30.29
CA PRO A 119 18.37 -1.65 -30.22
C PRO A 119 17.39 -2.78 -29.86
N CYS A 120 16.33 -2.43 -29.12
CA CYS A 120 15.26 -3.32 -28.70
C CYS A 120 14.00 -3.31 -29.58
N GLY A 121 13.92 -2.46 -30.60
CA GLY A 121 12.69 -2.28 -31.41
C GLY A 121 12.28 -3.53 -32.18
N ASN A 122 13.26 -4.32 -32.66
CA ASN A 122 13.04 -5.59 -33.37
C ASN A 122 13.47 -6.82 -32.56
N VAL A 123 13.77 -6.68 -31.26
CA VAL A 123 14.23 -7.80 -30.43
C VAL A 123 13.09 -8.31 -29.57
N SER A 124 12.62 -9.51 -29.91
CA SER A 124 11.69 -10.26 -29.07
C SER A 124 12.48 -11.09 -28.05
N CYS A 125 12.27 -10.77 -26.78
CA CYS A 125 12.87 -11.49 -25.66
C CYS A 125 11.91 -12.57 -25.16
N GLU A 126 12.39 -13.81 -25.02
CA GLU A 126 11.59 -14.95 -24.56
C GLU A 126 11.47 -14.99 -23.02
N TYR A 127 10.57 -15.83 -22.50
CA TYR A 127 10.43 -16.12 -21.06
C TYR A 127 10.17 -14.88 -20.18
N HIS A 128 9.41 -13.90 -20.66
CA HIS A 128 9.14 -12.63 -19.93
C HIS A 128 10.40 -11.83 -19.57
N SER A 129 11.51 -12.03 -20.30
CA SER A 129 12.65 -11.12 -20.23
C SER A 129 12.35 -9.83 -21.00
N HIS A 130 12.99 -8.73 -20.59
CA HIS A 130 12.92 -7.45 -21.29
C HIS A 130 14.27 -7.13 -21.95
N CYS A 131 14.22 -6.46 -23.09
CA CYS A 131 15.42 -6.08 -23.81
C CYS A 131 16.10 -4.87 -23.14
N VAL A 132 17.42 -4.96 -22.97
CA VAL A 132 18.28 -3.89 -22.45
C VAL A 132 19.40 -3.62 -23.46
N ALA A 133 19.55 -2.37 -23.86
CA ALA A 133 20.65 -1.94 -24.71
C ALA A 133 21.94 -1.79 -23.89
N LEU A 134 22.99 -2.51 -24.27
CA LEU A 134 24.36 -2.34 -23.76
C LEU A 134 25.19 -1.40 -24.63
N GLY A 135 24.73 -1.11 -25.85
CA GLY A 135 25.35 -0.18 -26.77
C GLY A 135 24.51 -0.01 -28.05
N PRO A 136 25.01 0.74 -29.04
CA PRO A 136 24.29 1.05 -30.28
C PRO A 136 23.84 -0.18 -31.08
N GLN A 137 24.59 -1.29 -31.00
CA GLN A 137 24.28 -2.55 -31.70
C GLN A 137 24.30 -3.76 -30.75
N GLN A 138 24.45 -3.54 -29.45
CA GLN A 138 24.55 -4.61 -28.47
C GLN A 138 23.34 -4.59 -27.56
N VAL A 139 22.60 -5.68 -27.57
CA VAL A 139 21.42 -5.88 -26.74
C VAL A 139 21.49 -7.19 -26.00
N ILE A 140 20.87 -7.21 -24.84
CA ILE A 140 20.72 -8.41 -24.03
C ILE A 140 19.30 -8.45 -23.44
N CYS A 141 18.70 -9.63 -23.44
CA CYS A 141 17.47 -9.85 -22.71
C CYS A 141 17.80 -10.11 -21.24
N ARG A 142 17.23 -9.31 -20.33
CA ARG A 142 17.39 -9.48 -18.88
C ARG A 142 16.06 -9.76 -18.22
N CYS A 143 16.13 -10.53 -17.14
CA CYS A 143 15.00 -10.74 -16.25
C CYS A 143 14.80 -9.55 -15.34
N GLU A 144 13.57 -9.38 -14.86
CA GLU A 144 13.27 -8.40 -13.83
C GLU A 144 14.13 -8.64 -12.57
N SER A 145 14.76 -7.57 -12.09
CA SER A 145 15.71 -7.64 -10.99
C SER A 145 15.01 -7.56 -9.64
N SER A 146 13.95 -6.76 -9.54
CA SER A 146 13.20 -6.52 -8.31
C SER A 146 11.69 -6.66 -8.56
N CYS A 147 10.99 -7.28 -7.60
CA CYS A 147 9.54 -7.39 -7.64
C CYS A 147 8.94 -6.70 -6.40
N PRO A 148 7.73 -6.14 -6.51
CA PRO A 148 7.01 -5.63 -5.36
C PRO A 148 6.80 -6.69 -4.27
N SER A 149 6.77 -6.25 -3.01
CA SER A 149 6.58 -7.11 -1.84
C SER A 149 5.12 -7.46 -1.54
N PHE A 150 4.17 -6.76 -2.16
CA PHE A 150 2.74 -7.04 -1.95
C PHE A 150 2.34 -8.43 -2.44
N GLU A 151 1.29 -8.96 -1.83
CA GLU A 151 0.65 -10.21 -2.21
C GLU A 151 -0.58 -9.93 -3.07
N GLU A 152 -0.60 -10.54 -4.25
CA GLU A 152 -1.71 -10.62 -5.19
C GLU A 152 -1.57 -11.97 -5.89
N GLN A 153 -1.99 -13.03 -5.20
CA GLN A 153 -1.63 -14.39 -5.61
C GLN A 153 -2.09 -14.70 -7.05
N VAL A 154 -1.28 -15.48 -7.76
CA VAL A 154 -1.62 -15.98 -9.10
C VAL A 154 -1.34 -17.47 -9.21
N CYS A 155 -2.14 -18.15 -10.03
CA CYS A 155 -1.94 -19.56 -10.35
C CYS A 155 -1.23 -19.72 -11.69
N ALA A 156 -0.19 -20.56 -11.70
CA ALA A 156 0.56 -20.92 -12.90
C ALA A 156 0.18 -22.33 -13.41
N SER A 157 0.49 -22.62 -14.67
CA SER A 157 0.13 -23.89 -15.33
C SER A 157 0.87 -25.13 -14.83
N ASN A 158 1.92 -24.94 -14.03
CA ASN A 158 2.56 -26.01 -13.27
C ASN A 158 1.84 -26.33 -11.93
N GLY A 159 0.66 -25.72 -11.67
CA GLY A 159 -0.12 -25.93 -10.46
C GLY A 159 0.44 -25.23 -9.21
N ARG A 160 1.49 -24.40 -9.35
CA ARG A 160 2.07 -23.64 -8.23
C ARG A 160 1.43 -22.25 -8.13
N THR A 161 1.21 -21.82 -6.89
CA THR A 161 0.74 -20.46 -6.58
C THR A 161 1.94 -19.56 -6.30
N PHE A 162 1.98 -18.42 -6.97
CA PHE A 162 2.98 -17.38 -6.79
C PHE A 162 2.39 -16.21 -6.00
N ARG A 163 3.23 -15.46 -5.29
CA ARG A 163 2.77 -14.33 -4.44
C ARG A 163 2.23 -13.17 -5.27
N ASN A 164 2.81 -12.91 -6.44
CA ASN A 164 2.34 -11.93 -7.41
C ASN A 164 2.82 -12.29 -8.83
N LEU A 165 2.28 -11.60 -9.83
CA LEU A 165 2.59 -11.85 -11.24
C LEU A 165 4.07 -11.60 -11.57
N CYS A 166 4.68 -10.54 -11.02
CA CYS A 166 6.10 -10.25 -11.23
C CYS A 166 7.00 -11.41 -10.81
N LEU A 167 6.71 -12.03 -9.65
CA LEU A 167 7.49 -13.18 -9.16
C LEU A 167 7.30 -14.42 -10.04
N LEU A 168 6.12 -14.61 -10.62
CA LEU A 168 5.89 -15.67 -11.61
C LEU A 168 6.73 -15.45 -12.86
N GLU A 169 6.65 -14.25 -13.46
CA GLU A 169 7.38 -13.89 -14.68
C GLU A 169 8.91 -13.93 -14.45
N LYS A 170 9.37 -13.47 -13.28
CA LYS A 170 10.77 -13.57 -12.88
C LYS A 170 11.24 -15.02 -12.74
N GLU A 171 10.44 -15.91 -12.15
CA GLU A 171 10.79 -17.34 -12.05
C GLU A 171 10.82 -17.99 -13.43
N ILE A 172 9.84 -17.69 -14.31
CA ILE A 172 9.82 -18.15 -15.70
C ILE A 172 11.10 -17.70 -16.44
N CYS A 173 11.46 -16.42 -16.30
CA CYS A 173 12.63 -15.84 -16.96
C CYS A 173 13.95 -16.47 -16.49
N THR A 174 14.11 -16.61 -15.18
CA THR A 174 15.37 -17.11 -14.58
C THR A 174 15.57 -18.60 -14.78
N THR A 175 14.49 -19.39 -14.76
CA THR A 175 14.55 -20.85 -14.89
C THR A 175 14.30 -21.34 -16.32
N ARG A 176 13.96 -20.44 -17.25
CA ARG A 176 13.40 -20.76 -18.58
C ARG A 176 12.23 -21.74 -18.46
N GLY A 177 11.34 -21.44 -17.53
CA GLY A 177 10.20 -22.29 -17.19
C GLY A 177 9.21 -22.42 -18.35
N ASN A 178 8.77 -23.64 -18.66
CA ASN A 178 7.72 -23.90 -19.64
C ASN A 178 6.34 -23.95 -18.95
N TYR A 179 5.97 -22.86 -18.29
CA TYR A 179 4.65 -22.68 -17.67
C TYR A 179 4.23 -21.22 -17.77
N SER A 180 2.93 -20.97 -17.74
CA SER A 180 2.33 -19.66 -17.94
C SER A 180 1.34 -19.33 -16.84
N TYR A 181 0.96 -18.06 -16.76
CA TYR A 181 -0.17 -17.61 -15.95
C TYR A 181 -1.48 -18.28 -16.42
N ILE A 182 -2.29 -18.77 -15.48
CA ILE A 182 -3.63 -19.31 -15.75
C ILE A 182 -4.72 -18.34 -15.28
N HIS A 183 -4.74 -18.02 -13.99
CA HIS A 183 -5.83 -17.25 -13.38
C HIS A 183 -5.37 -16.54 -12.10
N PRO A 184 -6.10 -15.50 -11.63
CA PRO A 184 -5.77 -14.83 -10.37
C PRO A 184 -6.19 -15.68 -9.17
N GLY A 185 -5.55 -15.46 -8.03
CA GLY A 185 -5.72 -16.23 -6.81
C GLY A 185 -4.87 -17.51 -6.76
N SER A 186 -5.04 -18.30 -5.69
CA SER A 186 -4.33 -19.56 -5.53
C SER A 186 -4.85 -20.66 -6.45
N CYS A 187 -3.96 -21.55 -6.90
CA CYS A 187 -4.32 -22.77 -7.63
C CYS A 187 -5.23 -23.73 -6.85
N LYS A 188 -5.26 -23.63 -5.51
CA LYS A 188 -6.16 -24.42 -4.68
C LYS A 188 -7.60 -23.85 -4.64
N GLY A 189 -7.84 -22.72 -5.31
CA GLY A 189 -9.13 -22.05 -5.39
C GLY A 189 -9.54 -21.27 -4.14
N ILE A 190 -10.71 -20.64 -4.20
CA ILE A 190 -11.26 -19.73 -3.17
C ILE A 190 -11.44 -20.44 -1.82
N ARG A 191 -11.82 -21.73 -1.83
CA ARG A 191 -12.03 -22.52 -0.61
C ARG A 191 -10.76 -22.77 0.21
N SER A 192 -9.59 -22.51 -0.37
CA SER A 192 -8.29 -22.73 0.27
C SER A 192 -7.65 -21.43 0.78
N PHE A 193 -8.37 -20.30 0.81
CA PHE A 193 -7.87 -19.07 1.42
C PHE A 193 -7.89 -19.22 2.96
N PRO A 194 -6.73 -19.31 3.63
CA PRO A 194 -6.68 -19.46 5.09
C PRO A 194 -7.16 -18.19 5.75
N LEU A 195 -8.29 -18.26 6.44
CA LEU A 195 -8.85 -17.16 7.19
C LEU A 195 -9.56 -17.66 8.43
N GLN A 196 -9.32 -16.98 9.55
CA GLN A 196 -10.09 -17.11 10.78
C GLN A 196 -10.46 -15.72 11.26
N LYS A 197 -11.61 -15.60 11.91
CA LYS A 197 -12.09 -14.35 12.47
C LYS A 197 -12.74 -14.57 13.81
N GLY A 198 -12.81 -13.53 14.62
CA GLY A 198 -13.46 -13.60 15.91
C GLY A 198 -13.67 -12.23 16.53
N ARG A 199 -14.20 -12.28 17.76
CA ARG A 199 -14.28 -11.15 18.66
C ARG A 199 -13.66 -11.58 19.98
N HIS A 200 -12.76 -10.76 20.52
CA HIS A 200 -12.11 -11.02 21.80
C HIS A 200 -12.51 -9.97 22.82
N LYS A 201 -12.84 -10.44 24.02
CA LYS A 201 -13.14 -9.59 25.17
C LYS A 201 -12.01 -9.68 26.17
N PHE A 202 -11.41 -8.54 26.48
CA PHE A 202 -10.33 -8.45 27.44
C PHE A 202 -10.87 -8.57 28.87
N ARG A 203 -10.08 -9.17 29.76
CA ARG A 203 -10.45 -9.38 31.17
C ARG A 203 -10.44 -8.10 31.99
N ASN A 204 -9.71 -7.08 31.55
CA ASN A 204 -9.52 -5.79 32.24
C ASN A 204 -9.12 -5.94 33.73
N VAL A 205 -8.01 -6.65 33.97
CA VAL A 205 -7.50 -6.89 35.32
C VAL A 205 -6.06 -6.38 35.45
N PRO A 206 -5.75 -5.44 36.36
CA PRO A 206 -6.69 -4.69 37.20
C PRO A 206 -7.46 -3.61 36.41
N SER A 207 -8.63 -3.19 36.89
CA SER A 207 -9.57 -2.33 36.17
C SER A 207 -9.08 -0.92 35.81
N TRP A 208 -7.93 -0.51 36.39
CA TRP A 208 -7.29 0.78 36.15
C TRP A 208 -6.19 0.73 35.08
N ALA A 209 -5.89 -0.45 34.54
CA ALA A 209 -4.85 -0.59 33.53
C ALA A 209 -5.24 0.13 32.23
N GLU A 210 -4.39 1.05 31.79
CA GLU A 210 -4.55 1.80 30.55
C GLU A 210 -4.34 0.91 29.32
N ASP A 211 -3.47 -0.10 29.45
CA ASP A 211 -3.06 -1.02 28.40
C ASP A 211 -3.34 -2.48 28.79
N GLN A 212 -3.80 -3.28 27.83
CA GLN A 212 -4.07 -4.71 28.01
C GLN A 212 -3.60 -5.48 26.79
N CYS A 213 -2.94 -6.62 27.02
CA CYS A 213 -2.47 -7.54 25.98
C CYS A 213 -2.88 -8.97 26.36
N GLU A 214 -3.56 -9.66 25.45
CA GLU A 214 -3.96 -11.05 25.64
C GLU A 214 -3.68 -11.87 24.37
N SER A 215 -3.22 -13.11 24.57
CA SER A 215 -3.01 -14.05 23.46
C SER A 215 -4.32 -14.71 23.03
N ILE A 216 -4.60 -14.65 21.74
CA ILE A 216 -5.75 -15.25 21.08
C ILE A 216 -5.26 -16.45 20.28
N THR A 217 -5.78 -17.63 20.61
CA THR A 217 -5.42 -18.90 19.97
C THR A 217 -6.25 -19.14 18.71
N PHE A 218 -5.59 -19.55 17.64
CA PHE A 218 -6.23 -20.00 16.40
C PHE A 218 -6.75 -21.42 16.53
N ASP A 219 -7.69 -21.76 15.65
CA ASP A 219 -8.11 -23.15 15.49
C ASP A 219 -6.96 -23.95 14.85
N PRO A 220 -6.77 -25.23 15.22
CA PRO A 220 -5.70 -26.04 14.67
C PRO A 220 -5.75 -26.14 13.13
N PHE A 221 -4.57 -26.09 12.49
CA PHE A 221 -4.37 -26.33 11.06
C PHE A 221 -5.04 -25.34 10.09
N ILE A 222 -5.46 -24.16 10.56
CA ILE A 222 -5.94 -23.10 9.67
C ILE A 222 -4.80 -22.52 8.84
N PHE A 223 -3.67 -22.20 9.47
CA PHE A 223 -2.56 -21.46 8.85
C PHE A 223 -1.34 -22.34 8.54
N TYR A 224 -0.68 -22.05 7.41
CA TYR A 224 0.52 -22.76 6.97
C TYR A 224 1.78 -22.21 7.66
N PRO A 225 2.68 -23.06 8.22
CA PRO A 225 3.89 -22.64 8.97
C PRO A 225 4.87 -21.72 8.26
N HIS A 226 4.95 -21.77 6.93
CA HIS A 226 5.95 -21.02 6.15
C HIS A 226 5.36 -19.82 5.40
N LYS A 227 4.15 -19.40 5.77
CA LYS A 227 3.48 -18.23 5.18
C LYS A 227 3.22 -17.18 6.26
N LYS A 228 3.40 -15.91 5.91
CA LYS A 228 3.08 -14.80 6.81
C LYS A 228 1.58 -14.77 7.06
N ILE A 229 1.19 -14.55 8.32
CA ILE A 229 -0.20 -14.32 8.73
C ILE A 229 -0.36 -12.82 8.91
N TYR A 230 -1.37 -12.27 8.26
CA TYR A 230 -1.80 -10.89 8.45
C TYR A 230 -2.96 -10.89 9.44
N VAL A 231 -2.92 -9.98 10.40
CA VAL A 231 -4.00 -9.80 11.39
C VAL A 231 -4.51 -8.36 11.30
N GLN A 232 -5.83 -8.22 11.19
CA GLN A 232 -6.52 -6.93 11.20
C GLN A 232 -7.36 -6.85 12.48
N LEU A 233 -7.26 -5.74 13.19
CA LEU A 233 -7.96 -5.47 14.45
C LEU A 233 -8.85 -4.23 14.33
N THR A 234 -9.94 -4.22 15.07
CA THR A 234 -10.80 -3.05 15.25
C THR A 234 -11.36 -3.03 16.65
N VAL A 235 -11.20 -1.91 17.35
CA VAL A 235 -11.76 -1.73 18.69
C VAL A 235 -13.27 -1.58 18.60
N ASN A 236 -13.98 -2.26 19.48
CA ASN A 236 -15.41 -2.11 19.67
C ASN A 236 -15.83 -2.21 21.15
N HIS A 237 -17.06 -1.81 21.45
CA HIS A 237 -17.68 -1.98 22.77
C HIS A 237 -19.02 -2.74 22.64
N PHE A 238 -19.06 -3.81 21.82
CA PHE A 238 -20.33 -4.44 21.41
C PHE A 238 -21.22 -4.92 22.55
N ASN A 239 -20.62 -5.26 23.69
CA ASN A 239 -21.31 -5.81 24.85
C ASN A 239 -21.72 -4.72 25.86
N TYR A 240 -21.42 -3.45 25.58
CA TYR A 240 -21.82 -2.34 26.41
C TYR A 240 -23.24 -1.88 26.03
N SER A 241 -24.10 -1.76 27.05
CA SER A 241 -25.55 -1.66 26.85
C SER A 241 -26.08 -0.23 26.81
N ASP A 242 -25.28 0.76 27.20
CA ASP A 242 -25.72 2.16 27.23
C ASP A 242 -25.27 2.89 25.95
N PRO A 243 -26.17 3.12 24.97
CA PRO A 243 -25.86 3.84 23.74
C PRO A 243 -25.70 5.35 23.95
N ALA A 244 -25.94 5.88 25.17
CA ALA A 244 -25.73 7.29 25.48
C ALA A 244 -24.27 7.59 25.88
N ILE A 245 -23.48 6.57 26.19
CA ILE A 245 -22.07 6.72 26.53
C ILE A 245 -21.23 6.58 25.26
N VAL A 246 -20.25 7.47 25.14
CA VAL A 246 -19.19 7.40 24.12
C VAL A 246 -17.88 7.17 24.84
N HIS A 247 -17.23 6.06 24.52
CA HIS A 247 -15.99 5.62 25.15
C HIS A 247 -14.81 6.51 24.74
N GLU A 248 -13.69 6.36 25.45
CA GLU A 248 -12.45 7.05 25.10
C GLU A 248 -11.84 6.45 23.83
N ALA A 249 -11.11 7.28 23.09
CA ALA A 249 -10.32 6.78 21.96
C ALA A 249 -9.41 5.66 22.45
N THR A 250 -9.32 4.58 21.67
CA THR A 250 -8.56 3.38 22.02
C THR A 250 -7.81 2.90 20.79
N ALA A 251 -6.51 2.64 20.92
CA ALA A 251 -5.65 2.18 19.84
C ALA A 251 -5.32 0.69 20.00
N PRO A 252 -5.59 -0.16 18.98
CA PRO A 252 -5.20 -1.56 18.98
C PRO A 252 -3.88 -1.80 18.24
N TRP A 253 -3.13 -2.83 18.63
CA TRP A 253 -2.01 -3.38 17.87
C TRP A 253 -1.87 -4.89 18.07
N VAL A 254 -1.06 -5.52 17.22
CA VAL A 254 -0.79 -6.96 17.24
C VAL A 254 0.66 -7.22 17.61
N GLU A 255 0.91 -8.28 18.38
CA GLU A 255 2.25 -8.78 18.71
C GLU A 255 2.33 -10.31 18.53
N SER A 256 3.55 -10.83 18.42
CA SER A 256 3.84 -12.26 18.57
C SER A 256 3.00 -13.20 17.69
N VAL A 257 2.82 -12.87 16.41
CA VAL A 257 2.02 -13.65 15.47
C VAL A 257 2.73 -14.95 15.09
N ASN A 258 2.07 -16.09 15.27
CA ASN A 258 2.53 -17.40 14.82
C ASN A 258 1.35 -18.26 14.34
N THR A 259 1.57 -19.50 13.90
CA THR A 259 0.49 -20.35 13.36
C THR A 259 -0.51 -20.86 14.39
N THR A 260 -0.27 -20.69 15.67
CA THR A 260 -1.13 -21.18 16.76
C THR A 260 -1.83 -20.06 17.51
N GLN A 261 -1.26 -18.86 17.53
CA GLN A 261 -1.81 -17.71 18.23
C GLN A 261 -1.23 -16.39 17.73
N PHE A 262 -1.86 -15.30 18.15
CA PHE A 262 -1.30 -13.95 18.13
C PHE A 262 -1.64 -13.26 19.44
N THR A 263 -0.94 -12.19 19.79
CA THR A 263 -1.28 -11.34 20.94
C THR A 263 -1.98 -10.09 20.43
N ALA A 264 -3.18 -9.83 20.91
CA ALA A 264 -3.89 -8.58 20.68
C ALA A 264 -3.65 -7.65 21.86
N CYS A 265 -3.32 -6.41 21.57
CA CYS A 265 -3.13 -5.38 22.57
C CYS A 265 -4.02 -4.16 22.28
N VAL A 266 -4.43 -3.48 23.34
CA VAL A 266 -5.19 -2.22 23.27
C VAL A 266 -4.71 -1.25 24.34
N THR A 267 -4.73 0.04 24.02
CA THR A 267 -4.52 1.11 25.00
C THR A 267 -5.58 2.19 24.87
N ARG A 268 -5.98 2.79 25.99
CA ARG A 268 -7.01 3.84 26.07
C ARG A 268 -6.39 5.22 26.28
N ALA A 269 -6.94 6.23 25.60
CA ALA A 269 -6.54 7.63 25.78
C ALA A 269 -7.46 8.31 26.81
N GLY A 270 -7.16 8.18 28.10
CA GLY A 270 -7.86 8.91 29.16
C GLY A 270 -7.63 8.42 30.58
N ARG A 271 -8.33 9.01 31.55
CA ARG A 271 -8.09 8.84 33.00
C ARG A 271 -8.73 7.58 33.61
N ASN A 272 -9.37 6.74 32.79
CA ASN A 272 -10.07 5.53 33.24
C ASN A 272 -11.16 5.79 34.30
N ASP A 273 -11.85 6.94 34.22
CA ASP A 273 -12.93 7.33 35.16
C ASP A 273 -14.23 6.50 34.98
N TYR A 274 -14.23 5.50 34.10
CA TYR A 274 -15.38 4.67 33.72
C TYR A 274 -15.44 3.37 34.54
N PRO A 275 -16.62 2.76 34.71
CA PRO A 275 -16.75 1.49 35.40
C PRO A 275 -15.93 0.38 34.71
N SER A 276 -15.46 -0.60 35.48
CA SER A 276 -14.51 -1.64 35.03
C SER A 276 -15.05 -2.55 33.91
N ASP A 277 -16.36 -2.58 33.69
CA ASP A 277 -17.06 -3.37 32.68
C ASP A 277 -17.16 -2.71 31.30
N SER A 278 -16.66 -1.48 31.17
CA SER A 278 -16.65 -0.63 29.96
C SER A 278 -15.36 -0.74 29.14
N PHE A 279 -14.48 -1.71 29.45
CA PHE A 279 -13.23 -1.88 28.72
C PHE A 279 -13.45 -2.31 27.27
N ALA A 280 -12.50 -1.96 26.40
CA ALA A 280 -12.55 -2.23 24.97
C ALA A 280 -12.55 -3.73 24.65
N ASP A 281 -13.31 -4.12 23.63
CA ASP A 281 -13.24 -5.41 22.95
C ASP A 281 -12.55 -5.22 21.58
N VAL A 282 -12.11 -6.31 20.95
CA VAL A 282 -11.57 -6.25 19.57
C VAL A 282 -12.25 -7.24 18.64
N ASP A 283 -12.65 -6.75 17.47
CA ASP A 283 -12.99 -7.56 16.31
C ASP A 283 -11.71 -7.84 15.54
N TRP A 284 -11.50 -9.09 15.13
CA TRP A 284 -10.27 -9.50 14.49
C TRP A 284 -10.50 -10.44 13.31
N VAL A 285 -9.61 -10.32 12.33
CA VAL A 285 -9.50 -11.24 11.19
C VAL A 285 -8.04 -11.55 10.95
N ALA A 286 -7.70 -12.84 10.90
CA ALA A 286 -6.38 -13.34 10.56
C ALA A 286 -6.44 -14.11 9.23
N TYR A 287 -5.51 -13.86 8.31
CA TYR A 287 -5.48 -14.51 7.00
C TYR A 287 -4.06 -14.67 6.43
N GLN A 288 -3.91 -15.53 5.43
CA GLN A 288 -2.65 -15.70 4.69
C GLN A 288 -2.87 -15.54 3.18
N GLY A 289 -2.04 -14.75 2.51
CA GLY A 289 -2.32 -14.39 1.13
C GLY A 289 -3.05 -13.06 0.99
N ALA A 290 -3.34 -12.72 -0.25
CA ALA A 290 -4.39 -11.77 -0.58
C ALA A 290 -5.64 -12.51 -1.07
N PRO A 291 -6.84 -12.04 -0.71
CA PRO A 291 -8.09 -12.42 -1.35
C PRO A 291 -8.04 -12.36 -2.87
N SER A 292 -8.82 -13.19 -3.56
CA SER A 292 -9.07 -12.99 -4.99
C SER A 292 -9.80 -11.65 -5.21
N GLY A 293 -9.16 -10.74 -5.95
CA GLY A 293 -9.61 -9.36 -6.16
C GLY A 293 -8.99 -8.33 -5.20
N GLY A 294 -8.34 -8.78 -4.13
CA GLY A 294 -7.64 -7.91 -3.17
C GLY A 294 -6.13 -7.92 -3.36
N VAL A 295 -5.47 -6.98 -2.67
CA VAL A 295 -4.02 -6.86 -2.56
C VAL A 295 -3.70 -6.70 -1.07
N ALA A 296 -2.78 -7.49 -0.56
CA ALA A 296 -2.37 -7.42 0.84
C ALA A 296 -0.87 -7.20 0.97
N GLY A 297 -0.42 -6.60 2.06
CA GLY A 297 0.99 -6.37 2.29
C GLY A 297 1.32 -5.97 3.70
N GLU A 298 2.62 -5.77 3.92
CA GLU A 298 3.17 -5.22 5.15
C GLU A 298 4.10 -4.08 4.75
N GLU A 299 3.98 -2.95 5.44
CA GLU A 299 4.93 -1.84 5.34
C GLU A 299 5.69 -1.69 6.65
N LYS A 300 7.01 -1.46 6.57
CA LYS A 300 7.85 -1.32 7.76
C LYS A 300 8.18 0.15 7.98
N PHE A 301 7.95 0.63 9.20
CA PHE A 301 8.27 2.00 9.57
C PHE A 301 9.66 2.05 10.20
N SER A 302 10.49 3.00 9.75
CA SER A 302 11.77 3.29 10.38
C SER A 302 11.56 3.85 11.78
N ARG A 303 12.54 3.61 12.67
CA ARG A 303 12.54 4.11 14.05
C ARG A 303 12.20 5.61 14.12
N TRP A 304 11.28 5.95 15.01
CA TRP A 304 10.87 7.33 15.26
C TRP A 304 10.52 7.52 16.75
N TRP A 305 10.51 8.77 17.21
CA TRP A 305 10.42 9.11 18.65
C TRP A 305 9.27 10.05 18.98
N THR A 306 8.82 10.88 18.04
CA THR A 306 7.70 11.81 18.23
C THR A 306 7.07 12.18 16.90
N GLY A 307 5.82 12.62 16.93
CA GLY A 307 5.13 13.18 15.78
C GLY A 307 4.41 12.13 14.95
N THR A 308 4.15 12.44 13.69
CA THR A 308 3.52 11.51 12.75
C THR A 308 4.56 11.04 11.74
N SER A 309 4.56 9.75 11.46
CA SER A 309 5.37 9.12 10.41
C SER A 309 4.44 8.54 9.36
N CYS A 310 4.66 8.85 8.08
CA CYS A 310 3.83 8.37 6.98
C CYS A 310 4.67 7.67 5.91
N GLN A 311 4.16 6.58 5.36
CA GLN A 311 4.76 5.84 4.24
C GLN A 311 3.77 5.69 3.09
N THR A 312 4.25 5.88 1.86
CA THR A 312 3.42 5.76 0.65
C THR A 312 3.46 4.32 0.13
N ILE A 313 2.28 3.72 -0.04
CA ILE A 313 2.10 2.40 -0.65
C ILE A 313 1.65 2.58 -2.09
N THR A 314 2.34 1.94 -3.02
CA THR A 314 1.95 1.88 -4.43
C THR A 314 1.17 0.59 -4.71
N LEU A 315 -0.03 0.73 -5.26
CA LEU A 315 -0.89 -0.36 -5.67
C LEU A 315 -0.56 -0.82 -7.11
N PRO A 316 -0.89 -2.07 -7.49
CA PRO A 316 -0.62 -2.55 -8.83
C PRO A 316 -1.35 -1.71 -9.90
N SER A 317 -0.64 -1.33 -10.96
CA SER A 317 -1.19 -0.50 -12.04
C SER A 317 -2.41 -1.13 -12.69
N GLY A 318 -3.49 -0.37 -12.80
CA GLY A 318 -4.75 -0.83 -13.42
C GLY A 318 -5.56 -1.81 -12.57
N LYS A 319 -5.13 -2.11 -11.33
CA LYS A 319 -5.85 -3.04 -10.43
C LYS A 319 -7.20 -2.48 -9.97
N PHE A 320 -7.23 -1.21 -9.60
CA PHE A 320 -8.41 -0.53 -9.11
C PHE A 320 -8.80 0.60 -10.07
N LEU A 321 -10.09 0.73 -10.36
CA LEU A 321 -10.63 1.83 -11.18
C LEU A 321 -10.95 3.07 -10.34
N ALA A 322 -11.20 2.87 -9.05
CA ALA A 322 -11.52 3.91 -8.07
C ALA A 322 -10.73 3.66 -6.77
N SER A 323 -10.85 4.57 -5.81
CA SER A 323 -10.21 4.43 -4.50
C SER A 323 -10.74 3.16 -3.78
N PRO A 324 -9.87 2.20 -3.43
CA PRO A 324 -10.31 0.95 -2.80
C PRO A 324 -10.67 1.14 -1.32
N THR A 325 -11.39 0.16 -0.77
CA THR A 325 -11.46 -0.04 0.68
C THR A 325 -10.12 -0.59 1.15
N VAL A 326 -9.52 0.05 2.15
CA VAL A 326 -8.23 -0.36 2.71
C VAL A 326 -8.40 -0.52 4.20
N ILE A 327 -8.04 -1.70 4.73
CA ILE A 327 -8.03 -2.00 6.16
C ILE A 327 -6.58 -2.14 6.61
N VAL A 328 -6.22 -1.49 7.71
CA VAL A 328 -4.85 -1.49 8.25
C VAL A 328 -4.81 -1.80 9.74
N THR A 329 -3.71 -2.38 10.20
CA THR A 329 -3.45 -2.65 11.61
C THR A 329 -1.95 -2.64 11.89
N ALA A 330 -1.54 -1.99 12.98
CA ALA A 330 -0.16 -2.00 13.43
C ALA A 330 0.22 -3.36 14.04
N GLU A 331 1.41 -3.83 13.72
CA GLU A 331 2.07 -5.00 14.29
C GLU A 331 3.41 -4.57 14.89
N HIS A 332 3.64 -4.88 16.16
CA HIS A 332 4.90 -4.61 16.84
C HIS A 332 5.74 -5.88 16.90
N TYR A 333 7.00 -5.77 16.46
CA TYR A 333 7.92 -6.91 16.51
C TYR A 333 8.53 -7.11 17.90
N ARG A 334 8.67 -6.03 18.69
CA ARG A 334 9.13 -6.11 20.08
C ARG A 334 7.93 -6.35 21.01
N SER A 335 7.87 -7.55 21.59
CA SER A 335 6.81 -7.92 22.50
C SER A 335 6.97 -7.28 23.89
N GLY A 336 5.86 -6.86 24.50
CA GLY A 336 5.82 -6.47 25.91
C GLY A 336 6.21 -5.02 26.22
N LEU A 337 6.46 -4.19 25.21
CA LEU A 337 6.58 -2.74 25.34
C LEU A 337 5.19 -2.10 25.21
N LYS A 338 4.44 -2.15 26.31
CA LYS A 338 3.07 -1.62 26.44
C LYS A 338 2.91 -0.14 26.10
N HIS A 339 4.02 0.59 25.98
CA HIS A 339 4.07 2.02 25.71
C HIS A 339 4.21 2.37 24.22
N ASP A 340 4.33 1.39 23.31
CA ASP A 340 4.56 1.69 21.89
C ASP A 340 3.27 1.93 21.08
N ALA A 341 2.14 2.15 21.75
CA ALA A 341 0.85 2.26 21.09
C ALA A 341 0.79 3.45 20.11
N THR A 342 0.26 3.19 18.92
CA THR A 342 0.17 4.17 17.85
C THR A 342 -1.23 4.20 17.25
N SER A 343 -1.73 5.38 16.91
CA SER A 343 -2.89 5.51 16.05
C SER A 343 -2.47 5.27 14.60
N VAL A 344 -3.30 4.54 13.85
CA VAL A 344 -3.07 4.26 12.43
C VAL A 344 -4.25 4.79 11.62
N TRP A 345 -3.95 5.58 10.58
CA TRP A 345 -4.94 6.02 9.61
C TRP A 345 -4.34 6.12 8.23
N LEU A 346 -5.18 6.36 7.24
CA LEU A 346 -4.79 6.49 5.85
C LEU A 346 -4.92 7.93 5.37
N GLU A 347 -4.00 8.34 4.50
CA GLU A 347 -3.99 9.64 3.84
C GLU A 347 -4.02 9.46 2.31
N ASP A 348 -4.75 10.35 1.63
CA ASP A 348 -4.76 10.50 0.18
C ASP A 348 -5.01 9.18 -0.60
N VAL A 349 -6.01 8.40 -0.17
CA VAL A 349 -6.30 7.08 -0.78
C VAL A 349 -6.80 7.23 -2.21
N SER A 350 -6.08 6.65 -3.16
CA SER A 350 -6.40 6.66 -4.60
C SER A 350 -6.38 5.25 -5.21
N ALA A 351 -6.72 5.15 -6.49
CA ALA A 351 -6.70 3.88 -7.23
C ALA A 351 -5.27 3.30 -7.39
N SER A 352 -4.24 4.14 -7.35
CA SER A 352 -2.84 3.75 -7.59
C SER A 352 -1.96 3.77 -6.34
N SER A 353 -2.35 4.49 -5.29
CA SER A 353 -1.54 4.61 -4.08
C SER A 353 -2.35 5.14 -2.90
N PHE A 354 -1.83 4.93 -1.70
CA PHE A 354 -2.30 5.55 -0.46
C PHE A 354 -1.13 5.73 0.51
N LYS A 355 -1.27 6.62 1.48
CA LYS A 355 -0.29 6.76 2.57
C LYS A 355 -0.82 6.13 3.84
N ILE A 356 0.01 5.35 4.52
CA ILE A 356 -0.25 4.87 5.88
C ILE A 356 0.46 5.84 6.82
N CYS A 357 -0.25 6.36 7.82
CA CYS A 357 0.30 7.24 8.82
C CYS A 357 0.17 6.63 10.22
N LEU A 358 1.27 6.71 10.96
CA LEU A 358 1.38 6.31 12.36
C LEU A 358 1.65 7.55 13.19
N ARG A 359 0.96 7.67 14.32
CA ARG A 359 1.26 8.69 15.34
C ARG A 359 1.20 8.10 16.72
N GLU A 360 2.03 8.63 17.59
CA GLU A 360 2.15 8.18 18.96
C GLU A 360 0.83 8.48 19.68
N PHE A 361 0.25 7.46 20.28
CA PHE A 361 -1.07 7.57 20.88
C PHE A 361 -1.04 8.30 22.24
N GLN A 362 0.07 8.17 22.98
CA GLN A 362 0.37 8.94 24.19
C GLN A 362 1.73 9.63 24.01
N ASN A 363 1.77 10.96 23.93
CA ASN A 363 3.02 11.69 23.70
C ASN A 363 4.13 11.27 24.69
N PHE A 364 5.34 11.00 24.18
CA PHE A 364 6.54 10.64 24.96
C PHE A 364 6.51 9.25 25.63
N ALA A 365 5.73 8.32 25.09
CA ALA A 365 5.67 6.92 25.53
C ALA A 365 6.91 6.11 25.13
N GLY A 366 7.80 6.64 24.29
CA GLY A 366 9.18 6.17 24.18
C GLY A 366 9.71 6.09 22.76
N VAL A 367 10.49 5.06 22.49
CA VAL A 367 11.07 4.84 21.16
C VAL A 367 10.19 3.84 20.42
N HIS A 368 9.57 4.28 19.33
CA HIS A 368 8.90 3.38 18.40
C HIS A 368 9.94 2.79 17.43
N ASP A 369 10.29 1.52 17.63
CA ASP A 369 11.26 0.77 16.82
C ASP A 369 10.64 -0.57 16.41
N ASP A 370 10.92 -1.03 15.19
CA ASP A 370 10.38 -2.30 14.66
C ASP A 370 8.83 -2.39 14.60
N ILE A 371 8.16 -1.31 14.20
CA ILE A 371 6.71 -1.31 13.91
C ILE A 371 6.48 -1.57 12.42
N SER A 372 5.59 -2.49 12.11
CA SER A 372 5.06 -2.68 10.76
C SER A 372 3.55 -2.47 10.73
N VAL A 373 3.00 -2.19 9.54
CA VAL A 373 1.56 -2.06 9.34
C VAL A 373 1.13 -3.08 8.30
N ASN A 374 0.28 -4.00 8.72
CA ASN A 374 -0.38 -4.95 7.84
C ASN A 374 -1.56 -4.25 7.16
N TRP A 375 -1.66 -4.35 5.85
CA TRP A 375 -2.72 -3.70 5.08
C TRP A 375 -3.39 -4.64 4.09
N LEU A 376 -4.67 -4.38 3.81
CA LEU A 376 -5.49 -5.09 2.83
C LEU A 376 -6.31 -4.07 2.02
N ALA A 377 -6.02 -3.96 0.72
CA ALA A 377 -6.75 -3.14 -0.22
C ALA A 377 -7.65 -3.99 -1.12
N PHE A 378 -8.91 -3.60 -1.27
CA PHE A 378 -9.88 -4.27 -2.12
C PHE A 378 -11.01 -3.34 -2.57
N ASP A 379 -11.63 -3.66 -3.70
CA ASP A 379 -12.88 -3.04 -4.15
C ASP A 379 -13.97 -4.10 -4.11
N SER A 380 -14.00 -4.99 -5.11
CA SER A 380 -14.85 -6.17 -5.10
C SER A 380 -14.02 -7.44 -4.85
N LEU A 381 -14.37 -8.18 -3.79
CA LEU A 381 -13.81 -9.50 -3.54
C LEU A 381 -14.74 -10.59 -4.05
N GLN A 382 -14.17 -11.65 -4.60
CA GLN A 382 -14.96 -12.86 -4.85
C GLN A 382 -15.48 -13.40 -3.50
N ARG A 383 -16.81 -13.56 -3.41
CA ARG A 383 -17.49 -14.04 -2.20
C ARG A 383 -16.86 -15.36 -1.72
N PRO A 384 -16.72 -15.57 -0.40
CA PRO A 384 -17.52 -14.97 0.68
C PRO A 384 -16.72 -14.15 1.73
N LEU A 385 -15.67 -13.41 1.35
CA LEU A 385 -14.78 -12.80 2.36
C LEU A 385 -15.42 -11.63 3.14
N PHE A 386 -15.84 -10.56 2.47
CA PHE A 386 -16.64 -9.49 3.07
C PHE A 386 -18.05 -9.54 2.48
N ARG A 387 -19.07 -9.46 3.35
CA ARG A 387 -20.48 -9.43 2.95
C ARG A 387 -20.87 -8.09 2.36
N GLU A 388 -20.34 -7.04 2.95
CA GLU A 388 -20.50 -5.65 2.57
C GLU A 388 -19.31 -4.83 3.08
N HIS A 389 -19.07 -3.71 2.44
CA HIS A 389 -18.12 -2.68 2.84
C HIS A 389 -18.61 -1.35 2.29
N ASN A 390 -18.29 -0.24 2.95
CA ASN A 390 -18.60 1.09 2.46
C ASN A 390 -17.79 2.15 3.21
N ASP A 391 -17.93 3.40 2.78
CA ASP A 391 -17.31 4.57 3.37
C ASP A 391 -18.36 5.45 4.08
N VAL A 392 -18.03 5.91 5.29
CA VAL A 392 -18.87 6.81 6.09
C VAL A 392 -18.17 8.15 6.22
N SER A 393 -18.72 9.19 5.58
CA SER A 393 -18.15 10.55 5.65
C SER A 393 -18.53 11.24 6.95
N PHE A 394 -17.56 11.91 7.55
CA PHE A 394 -17.69 12.79 8.71
C PHE A 394 -17.26 14.20 8.30
N GLN A 395 -18.12 15.20 8.53
CA GLN A 395 -17.83 16.58 8.12
C GLN A 395 -16.87 17.28 9.09
N ASN A 396 -16.86 16.89 10.37
CA ASN A 396 -15.94 17.37 11.41
C ASN A 396 -15.71 18.90 11.45
N ASN A 397 -16.67 19.70 11.01
CA ASN A 397 -16.53 21.15 10.90
C ASN A 397 -17.00 21.92 12.15
N ALA A 398 -17.58 21.21 13.14
CA ALA A 398 -18.05 21.77 14.39
C ALA A 398 -17.23 21.21 15.56
N SER A 399 -17.10 21.96 16.65
CA SER A 399 -16.43 21.44 17.85
C SER A 399 -17.19 20.22 18.40
N PRO A 400 -16.50 19.12 18.73
CA PRO A 400 -17.16 17.94 19.24
C PRO A 400 -17.73 18.21 20.64
N VAL A 401 -18.88 17.62 20.90
CA VAL A 401 -19.71 17.95 22.06
C VAL A 401 -19.33 17.13 23.30
N LYS A 402 -19.45 17.74 24.49
CA LYS A 402 -19.08 17.10 25.77
C LYS A 402 -19.86 15.81 26.04
N ASN A 403 -21.14 15.76 25.65
CA ASN A 403 -21.99 14.57 25.83
C ASN A 403 -21.56 13.38 24.97
N HIS A 404 -20.77 13.59 23.91
CA HIS A 404 -20.17 12.52 23.11
C HIS A 404 -18.67 12.34 23.42
N ASN A 405 -18.24 12.69 24.64
CA ASN A 405 -16.84 12.61 25.06
C ASN A 405 -15.85 13.28 24.07
N PHE A 406 -16.30 14.37 23.46
CA PHE A 406 -15.54 15.11 22.45
C PHE A 406 -15.14 14.24 21.23
N ALA A 407 -15.99 13.28 20.84
CA ALA A 407 -15.87 12.50 19.60
C ALA A 407 -17.02 12.81 18.63
N PHE A 408 -16.82 12.48 17.35
CA PHE A 408 -17.87 12.51 16.34
C PHE A 408 -18.38 11.10 16.09
N CYS A 409 -19.68 10.89 16.23
CA CYS A 409 -20.28 9.55 16.10
C CYS A 409 -21.42 9.54 15.09
N LYS A 410 -21.55 8.43 14.35
CA LYS A 410 -22.63 8.18 13.39
C LYS A 410 -23.12 6.75 13.47
N ASP A 411 -24.43 6.58 13.47
CA ASP A 411 -25.09 5.29 13.34
C ASP A 411 -25.13 4.85 11.87
N VAL A 412 -24.76 3.60 11.61
CA VAL A 412 -24.69 2.99 10.28
C VAL A 412 -25.60 1.77 10.27
N SER A 413 -26.52 1.73 9.32
CA SER A 413 -27.36 0.55 9.08
C SER A 413 -26.67 -0.38 8.08
N PHE A 414 -26.69 -1.68 8.35
CA PHE A 414 -26.23 -2.69 7.40
C PHE A 414 -27.18 -2.74 6.18
N ILE A 415 -26.67 -3.19 5.02
CA ILE A 415 -27.48 -3.39 3.80
C ILE A 415 -28.61 -4.40 4.04
N GLY A 416 -28.39 -5.36 4.94
CA GLY A 416 -29.41 -6.30 5.39
C GLY A 416 -29.19 -6.75 6.83
N ASN A 417 -30.21 -7.38 7.41
CA ASN A 417 -30.13 -7.88 8.78
C ASN A 417 -29.34 -9.19 8.85
N TYR A 418 -28.43 -9.27 9.82
CA TYR A 418 -27.68 -10.48 10.14
C TYR A 418 -28.37 -11.30 11.24
N SER A 419 -28.21 -12.63 11.20
CA SER A 419 -28.78 -13.50 12.25
C SER A 419 -28.06 -13.39 13.60
N LYS A 420 -26.82 -12.91 13.59
CA LYS A 420 -25.98 -12.63 14.75
C LYS A 420 -25.17 -11.38 14.46
N SER A 421 -24.77 -10.63 15.50
CA SER A 421 -23.88 -9.48 15.34
C SER A 421 -22.62 -9.89 14.56
N PRO A 422 -22.35 -9.27 13.40
CA PRO A 422 -21.21 -9.63 12.57
C PRO A 422 -19.90 -9.08 13.16
N THR A 423 -18.77 -9.54 12.60
CA THR A 423 -17.46 -8.92 12.83
C THR A 423 -17.34 -7.71 11.91
N VAL A 424 -16.93 -6.55 12.42
CA VAL A 424 -16.78 -5.31 11.65
C VAL A 424 -15.36 -4.79 11.80
N LEU A 425 -14.70 -4.55 10.68
CA LEU A 425 -13.38 -3.90 10.62
C LEU A 425 -13.54 -2.45 10.19
N LEU A 426 -12.77 -1.54 10.78
CA LEU A 426 -12.73 -0.11 10.46
C LEU A 426 -11.33 0.36 10.08
N THR A 427 -11.28 1.40 9.25
CA THR A 427 -10.05 2.19 9.05
C THR A 427 -10.45 3.62 8.69
N ALA A 428 -9.85 4.60 9.37
CA ALA A 428 -10.04 6.00 9.06
C ALA A 428 -9.17 6.43 7.86
N LYS A 429 -9.73 7.30 7.03
CA LYS A 429 -9.13 7.90 5.83
C LYS A 429 -9.31 9.41 5.89
N HIS A 430 -8.24 10.12 5.60
CA HIS A 430 -8.20 11.56 5.48
C HIS A 430 -7.56 11.96 4.13
N SER A 431 -7.78 13.22 3.74
CA SER A 431 -7.26 13.78 2.49
C SER A 431 -6.63 15.12 2.79
N THR A 432 -5.38 15.29 2.39
CA THR A 432 -4.64 16.56 2.52
C THR A 432 -5.06 17.61 1.49
N SER A 433 -5.85 17.21 0.47
CA SER A 433 -6.41 18.13 -0.53
C SER A 433 -7.47 19.08 0.06
N GLY A 434 -7.77 20.18 -0.65
CA GLY A 434 -8.84 21.10 -0.26
C GLY A 434 -8.48 22.05 0.90
N GLY A 435 -7.20 22.18 1.22
CA GLY A 435 -6.73 23.04 2.31
C GLY A 435 -6.90 22.40 3.70
N ASN A 436 -7.04 21.08 3.77
CA ASN A 436 -7.02 20.29 5.00
C ASN A 436 -5.63 20.27 5.64
N ALA A 437 -5.55 19.90 6.91
CA ALA A 437 -4.30 19.76 7.63
C ALA A 437 -3.40 18.73 6.94
N ALA A 438 -2.10 19.01 6.98
CA ALA A 438 -1.11 18.04 6.54
C ALA A 438 -1.08 16.86 7.53
N ALA A 439 -0.71 15.69 7.05
CA ALA A 439 -0.72 14.46 7.84
C ALA A 439 0.13 14.57 9.12
N GLU A 440 1.21 15.36 9.10
CA GLU A 440 2.11 15.58 10.23
C GLU A 440 1.42 16.25 11.43
N CYS A 441 0.32 16.96 11.16
CA CYS A 441 -0.47 17.70 12.11
C CYS A 441 -1.75 16.97 12.55
N ASN A 442 -1.96 15.73 12.10
CA ASN A 442 -3.15 14.95 12.41
C ASN A 442 -2.81 13.69 13.21
N GLY A 443 -3.80 13.15 13.92
CA GLY A 443 -3.79 11.87 14.60
C GLY A 443 -5.22 11.38 14.76
N ILE A 444 -5.63 10.40 13.96
CA ILE A 444 -7.03 9.98 13.84
C ILE A 444 -7.21 8.60 14.45
N VAL A 445 -8.23 8.46 15.29
CA VAL A 445 -8.59 7.19 15.94
C VAL A 445 -10.08 6.94 15.74
N SER A 446 -10.43 5.76 15.22
CA SER A 446 -11.81 5.32 15.02
C SER A 446 -12.10 4.02 15.74
N TRP A 447 -13.27 3.91 16.35
CA TRP A 447 -13.74 2.72 17.06
C TRP A 447 -15.26 2.54 16.90
N ILE A 448 -15.76 1.39 17.35
CA ILE A 448 -17.19 1.07 17.30
C ILE A 448 -17.79 1.10 18.71
N GLU A 449 -18.89 1.82 18.89
CA GLU A 449 -19.58 1.87 20.19
C GLU A 449 -20.48 0.67 20.44
N TYR A 450 -21.23 0.22 19.42
CA TYR A 450 -22.06 -0.98 19.54
C TYR A 450 -22.18 -1.67 18.19
N ILE A 451 -22.43 -2.98 18.22
CA ILE A 451 -22.69 -3.80 17.02
C ILE A 451 -23.93 -4.66 17.27
N SER A 452 -25.01 -4.32 16.56
CA SER A 452 -26.26 -5.08 16.56
C SER A 452 -26.36 -6.00 15.34
N THR A 453 -27.52 -6.62 15.14
CA THR A 453 -27.84 -7.40 13.93
C THR A 453 -28.22 -6.54 12.71
N SER A 454 -28.58 -5.27 12.91
CA SER A 454 -29.07 -4.37 11.85
C SER A 454 -28.20 -3.15 11.61
N GLY A 455 -27.24 -2.87 12.49
CA GLY A 455 -26.33 -1.75 12.35
C GLY A 455 -25.32 -1.64 13.49
N PHE A 456 -24.51 -0.60 13.44
CA PHE A 456 -23.44 -0.31 14.38
C PHE A 456 -23.18 1.20 14.43
N ARG A 457 -22.53 1.69 15.49
CA ARG A 457 -22.14 3.10 15.63
C ARG A 457 -20.64 3.26 15.52
N ILE A 458 -20.21 4.06 14.54
CA ILE A 458 -18.81 4.45 14.39
C ILE A 458 -18.59 5.75 15.15
N CYS A 459 -17.52 5.82 15.93
CA CYS A 459 -17.01 7.06 16.50
C CYS A 459 -15.58 7.32 16.03
N VAL A 460 -15.25 8.60 15.86
CA VAL A 460 -13.93 9.07 15.48
C VAL A 460 -13.50 10.23 16.36
N LYS A 461 -12.21 10.26 16.70
CA LYS A 461 -11.59 11.36 17.43
C LYS A 461 -10.25 11.70 16.79
N GLU A 462 -10.04 12.98 16.56
CA GLU A 462 -8.74 13.51 16.20
C GLU A 462 -8.02 13.88 17.50
N VAL A 463 -7.05 13.05 17.90
CA VAL A 463 -6.36 13.13 19.20
C VAL A 463 -5.26 14.18 19.23
N PHE A 464 -4.85 14.70 18.07
CA PHE A 464 -3.85 15.76 17.97
C PHE A 464 -4.18 16.69 16.82
N VAL A 465 -4.83 17.83 17.11
CA VAL A 465 -5.27 18.78 16.09
C VAL A 465 -5.24 20.23 16.56
N ASN A 466 -4.85 21.12 15.63
CA ASN A 466 -5.11 22.56 15.72
C ASN A 466 -6.46 22.94 15.09
N ARG A 467 -7.06 22.05 14.29
CA ARG A 467 -8.32 22.18 13.55
C ARG A 467 -8.91 20.81 13.26
N PHE A 468 -10.24 20.72 13.16
CA PHE A 468 -10.91 19.48 12.76
C PHE A 468 -11.18 19.50 11.26
N ASP A 469 -10.86 18.40 10.57
CA ASP A 469 -11.01 18.28 9.12
C ASP A 469 -12.01 17.20 8.73
N PRO A 470 -12.72 17.37 7.59
CA PRO A 470 -13.58 16.32 7.06
C PRO A 470 -12.78 15.04 6.80
N LEU A 471 -13.29 13.92 7.27
CA LEU A 471 -12.66 12.61 7.12
C LEU A 471 -13.68 11.55 6.74
N THR A 472 -13.21 10.37 6.37
CA THR A 472 -14.04 9.22 6.03
C THR A 472 -13.59 8.00 6.82
N VAL A 473 -14.52 7.17 7.26
CA VAL A 473 -14.20 5.88 7.87
C VAL A 473 -14.71 4.77 6.96
N SER A 474 -13.78 3.95 6.45
CA SER A 474 -14.12 2.73 5.74
C SER A 474 -14.50 1.64 6.73
N TYR A 475 -15.52 0.85 6.40
CA TYR A 475 -15.86 -0.36 7.13
C TYR A 475 -15.97 -1.57 6.23
N ALA A 476 -15.70 -2.75 6.78
CA ALA A 476 -15.90 -4.04 6.12
C ALA A 476 -16.52 -5.05 7.09
N VAL A 477 -17.55 -5.78 6.64
CA VAL A 477 -18.35 -6.66 7.49
C VAL A 477 -18.15 -8.12 7.12
N LEU A 478 -17.86 -8.95 8.12
CA LEU A 478 -17.77 -10.40 7.99
C LEU A 478 -18.85 -11.08 8.84
N ALA A 479 -19.88 -11.61 8.18
CA ALA A 479 -20.91 -12.41 8.84
C ALA A 479 -20.51 -13.89 8.90
N GLY A 480 -20.81 -14.56 10.01
CA GLY A 480 -20.74 -16.03 10.09
C GLY A 480 -21.76 -16.70 9.16
N GLY A 481 -21.51 -17.96 8.79
CA GLY A 481 -22.33 -18.73 7.84
C GLY A 481 -23.83 -18.62 8.10
N ALA A 482 -24.56 -18.11 7.10
CA ALA A 482 -26.03 -18.09 7.12
C ALA A 482 -26.55 -19.41 6.55
N THR A 483 -27.28 -20.18 7.36
CA THR A 483 -28.22 -21.19 6.85
C THR A 483 -29.30 -20.47 6.06
N TYR A 484 -29.35 -20.72 4.75
CA TYR A 484 -30.41 -20.21 3.89
C TYR A 484 -31.68 -21.04 4.11
N VAL A 485 -32.68 -20.49 4.81
CA VAL A 485 -34.00 -21.11 4.89
C VAL A 485 -34.79 -20.68 3.64
N ARG A 486 -35.01 -21.61 2.70
CA ARG A 486 -35.98 -21.38 1.61
C ARG A 486 -37.38 -21.27 2.23
N LYS A 487 -38.15 -20.29 1.76
CA LYS A 487 -39.52 -20.06 2.24
C LYS A 487 -40.56 -21.10 1.79
N ASP A 488 -40.24 -22.04 0.89
CA ASP A 488 -41.14 -23.12 0.51
C ASP A 488 -40.35 -24.39 0.12
N GLY A 489 -40.48 -25.47 0.90
CA GLY A 489 -39.87 -26.79 0.65
C GLY A 489 -39.44 -27.54 1.92
N PRO A 490 -39.45 -28.90 1.94
CA PRO A 490 -39.38 -29.67 3.18
C PRO A 490 -38.01 -29.59 3.86
N THR A 491 -38.03 -29.54 5.18
CA THR A 491 -36.85 -29.45 6.05
C THR A 491 -36.06 -30.75 6.01
N ILE A 492 -34.90 -30.76 5.36
CA ILE A 492 -33.92 -31.86 5.52
C ILE A 492 -33.00 -31.50 6.67
N ARG A 493 -33.13 -32.21 7.81
CA ARG A 493 -32.10 -32.22 8.85
C ARG A 493 -30.95 -33.10 8.38
N GLY A 494 -29.90 -32.48 7.85
CA GLY A 494 -28.61 -33.08 7.59
C GLY A 494 -27.51 -32.08 7.95
N THR A 495 -26.43 -32.56 8.58
CA THR A 495 -25.21 -31.79 8.84
C THR A 495 -24.58 -31.40 7.50
N ALA A 496 -24.86 -30.19 7.03
CA ALA A 496 -24.55 -29.79 5.66
C ALA A 496 -23.11 -29.26 5.54
N THR A 497 -22.19 -30.16 5.22
CA THR A 497 -21.17 -29.88 4.20
C THR A 497 -21.88 -29.91 2.85
N ASP A 498 -22.24 -28.76 2.27
CA ASP A 498 -22.31 -28.59 0.82
C ASP A 498 -22.60 -27.13 0.42
N GLU A 499 -21.68 -26.60 -0.38
CA GLU A 499 -21.66 -25.26 -0.96
C GLU A 499 -22.21 -25.31 -2.39
N PHE A 500 -23.10 -24.39 -2.74
CA PHE A 500 -23.53 -24.17 -4.13
C PHE A 500 -22.72 -23.03 -4.78
N LEU A 501 -22.15 -23.31 -5.96
CA LEU A 501 -21.58 -22.31 -6.87
C LEU A 501 -22.69 -21.42 -7.46
N PRO A 502 -22.55 -20.09 -7.53
CA PRO A 502 -23.37 -19.29 -8.42
C PRO A 502 -22.84 -19.41 -9.87
N VAL A 503 -23.74 -19.73 -10.79
CA VAL A 503 -23.52 -19.66 -12.23
C VAL A 503 -23.24 -18.20 -12.61
N ILE A 504 -22.08 -17.94 -13.23
CA ILE A 504 -21.72 -16.64 -13.80
C ILE A 504 -22.44 -16.51 -15.16
N PRO A 505 -23.33 -15.53 -15.39
CA PRO A 505 -23.90 -15.32 -16.72
C PRO A 505 -22.84 -14.60 -17.58
N GLY A 506 -22.30 -15.26 -18.60
CA GLY A 506 -21.39 -14.58 -19.55
C GLY A 506 -20.58 -15.44 -20.51
N TYR A 507 -20.38 -16.74 -20.24
CA TYR A 507 -19.60 -17.59 -21.15
C TYR A 507 -20.53 -18.45 -22.02
N LYS A 508 -20.68 -18.07 -23.30
CA LYS A 508 -21.16 -18.98 -24.34
C LYS A 508 -19.96 -19.78 -24.84
N TRP A 509 -19.94 -21.07 -24.54
CA TRP A 509 -19.14 -22.03 -25.30
C TRP A 509 -19.77 -22.15 -26.69
N ASN A 510 -19.23 -21.41 -27.64
CA ASN A 510 -19.38 -21.80 -29.05
C ASN A 510 -18.26 -22.81 -29.33
N ASP A 511 -18.59 -23.85 -30.09
CA ASP A 511 -17.69 -24.87 -30.65
C ASP A 511 -17.69 -26.25 -29.98
N VAL A 512 -18.85 -26.75 -29.57
CA VAL A 512 -19.06 -28.22 -29.52
C VAL A 512 -20.36 -28.58 -30.23
N ASN A 513 -20.24 -29.22 -31.38
CA ASN A 513 -21.36 -29.70 -32.18
C ASN A 513 -21.92 -30.97 -31.53
N CYS A 514 -23.12 -30.90 -30.95
CA CYS A 514 -23.76 -31.95 -30.15
C CYS A 514 -24.25 -33.19 -30.96
N THR A 515 -23.47 -33.68 -31.92
CA THR A 515 -23.79 -34.90 -32.69
C THR A 515 -22.76 -36.01 -32.57
N ASP A 516 -21.59 -35.76 -31.99
CA ASP A 516 -20.55 -36.78 -31.81
C ASP A 516 -20.59 -37.40 -30.40
N CYS A 517 -21.46 -38.42 -30.28
CA CYS A 517 -21.39 -39.61 -29.42
C CYS A 517 -20.64 -39.55 -28.06
N HIS A 518 -21.34 -39.77 -26.93
CA HIS A 518 -21.37 -41.06 -26.20
C HIS A 518 -22.15 -41.02 -24.88
N LYS A 519 -22.73 -42.19 -24.56
CA LYS A 519 -23.70 -42.50 -23.51
C LYS A 519 -23.09 -42.47 -22.09
N PHE A 520 -23.51 -41.54 -21.24
CA PHE A 520 -23.64 -41.80 -19.81
C PHE A 520 -25.10 -41.60 -19.39
N THR A 521 -25.61 -42.56 -18.61
CA THR A 521 -26.99 -42.64 -18.15
C THR A 521 -27.08 -41.94 -16.79
N CYS A 522 -27.85 -40.85 -16.70
CA CYS A 522 -28.34 -40.36 -15.41
C CYS A 522 -29.87 -40.52 -15.40
N LYS A 523 -30.37 -41.28 -14.42
CA LYS A 523 -31.80 -41.52 -14.19
C LYS A 523 -32.35 -40.46 -13.23
N LYS A 524 -33.61 -40.09 -13.47
CA LYS A 524 -34.38 -39.01 -12.84
C LYS A 524 -34.27 -38.90 -11.32
#